data_AF-A0A419GQG6-F1
#
_entry.id   AF-A0A419GQG6-F1
#
_cell.length_a   1.000
_cell.length_b   1.000
_cell.length_c   1.000
_cell.angle_alpha   90.00
_cell.angle_beta   90.00
_cell.angle_gamma   90.00
#
_symmetry.space_group_name_H-M   'P 1'
#
loop_
_entity.id
_entity.type
_entity.pdbx_description
1 polymer ?
#
loop_
_entity_poly.entity_id
_entity_poly.type
_entity_poly.pdbx_seq_one_letter_code
_entity_poly.pdbx_strand_id
1 'polypeptide(L)'
;MQVKIFEVRGPGTCYPVMVIRLRSRNKAESWLLSTSGYGAIPAEQEVYFLMCALDPGSSANYLMDGMAEDCLLMTYSPDTWDLKSNDILREAHRHIENNWGKLASGDVIDTEFIAGRTQQKKVTDRPWNWL
;
A
#
# COMPACT_ATOMS: atom_id res chain seq x y z
N MET A 1 1.32 1.45 -16.33
CA MET A 1 1.30 1.16 -14.88
C MET A 1 2.61 1.57 -14.26
N GLN A 2 2.60 2.00 -13.00
CA GLN A 2 3.81 2.30 -12.24
C GLN A 2 3.74 1.59 -10.90
N VAL A 3 4.83 0.91 -10.53
CA VAL A 3 4.93 0.16 -9.27
C VAL A 3 5.93 0.85 -8.36
N LYS A 4 5.60 0.95 -7.06
CA LYS A 4 6.52 1.34 -6.00
C LYS A 4 6.33 0.41 -4.82
N ILE A 5 7.42 0.10 -4.14
CA ILE A 5 7.40 -0.67 -2.89
C ILE A 5 7.71 0.30 -1.76
N PHE A 6 7.00 0.22 -0.65
CA PHE A 6 7.20 1.08 0.51
C PHE A 6 7.39 0.26 1.78
N GLU A 7 7.98 0.91 2.77
CA GLU A 7 8.06 0.42 4.14
C GLU A 7 7.02 1.21 4.97
N VAL A 8 5.89 0.58 5.28
CA VAL A 8 4.84 1.21 6.11
C VAL A 8 5.12 0.92 7.58
N ARG A 9 5.20 1.96 8.40
CA ARG A 9 5.54 1.88 9.81
C ARG A 9 4.39 2.42 10.67
N GLY A 10 3.96 1.61 11.64
CA GLY A 10 3.11 2.01 12.76
C GLY A 10 3.77 1.69 14.11
N PRO A 11 3.01 1.68 15.23
CA PRO A 11 3.55 1.32 16.54
C PRO A 11 4.09 -0.11 16.54
N GLY A 12 5.42 -0.28 16.62
CA GLY A 12 6.08 -1.59 16.68
C GLY A 12 5.96 -2.45 15.42
N THR A 13 5.52 -1.89 14.29
CA THR A 13 5.24 -2.64 13.05
C THR A 13 6.06 -2.12 11.86
N CYS A 14 6.34 -3.03 10.93
CA CYS A 14 6.99 -2.76 9.65
C CYS A 14 6.36 -3.63 8.56
N TYR A 15 5.50 -3.03 7.74
CA TYR A 15 4.83 -3.71 6.63
C TYR A 15 5.50 -3.30 5.31
N PRO A 16 6.25 -4.18 4.64
CA PRO A 16 6.58 -3.94 3.24
C PRO A 16 5.28 -4.01 2.43
N VAL A 17 5.03 -3.01 1.60
CA VAL A 17 3.83 -2.96 0.75
C VAL A 17 4.23 -2.68 -0.70
N MET A 18 3.59 -3.34 -1.64
CA MET A 18 3.66 -3.02 -3.06
C MET A 18 2.43 -2.20 -3.44
N VAL A 19 2.65 -1.09 -4.13
CA VAL A 19 1.58 -0.23 -4.64
C VAL A 19 1.72 -0.07 -6.15
N ILE A 20 0.61 -0.31 -6.85
CA ILE A 20 0.49 -0.22 -8.29
C ILE A 20 -0.47 0.93 -8.61
N ARG A 21 0.05 2.01 -9.19
CA ARG A 21 -0.80 3.03 -9.82
C ARG A 21 -1.25 2.52 -11.19
N LEU A 22 -2.55 2.34 -11.34
CA LEU A 22 -3.12 1.89 -12.60
C LEU A 22 -2.90 2.95 -13.68
N ARG A 23 -2.47 2.51 -14.86
CA ARG A 23 -2.29 3.34 -16.05
C ARG A 23 -2.20 2.42 -17.24
N SER A 24 -3.18 2.49 -18.13
CA SER A 24 -3.13 1.74 -19.39
C SER A 24 -2.00 2.26 -20.28
N ARG A 25 -1.25 1.33 -20.89
CA ARG A 25 -0.17 1.63 -21.85
C ARG A 25 -0.64 1.52 -23.30
N ASN A 26 -1.76 0.85 -23.52
CA ASN A 26 -2.35 0.60 -24.83
C ASN A 26 -3.87 0.41 -24.71
N LYS A 27 -4.54 0.35 -25.87
CA LYS A 27 -6.01 0.21 -25.93
C LYS A 27 -6.51 -1.10 -25.31
N ALA A 28 -5.75 -2.19 -25.40
CA ALA A 28 -6.15 -3.48 -24.83
C ALA A 28 -6.18 -3.43 -23.30
N GLU A 29 -5.13 -2.87 -22.67
CA GLU A 29 -5.10 -2.64 -21.22
C GLU A 29 -6.22 -1.68 -20.78
N SER A 30 -6.44 -0.59 -21.53
CA SER A 30 -7.51 0.37 -21.23
C SER A 30 -8.89 -0.28 -21.28
N TRP A 31 -9.13 -1.16 -22.25
CA TRP A 31 -10.39 -1.88 -22.38
C TRP A 31 -10.59 -2.84 -21.21
N LEU A 32 -9.58 -3.64 -20.85
CA LEU A 32 -9.65 -4.57 -19.71
C LEU A 32 -9.96 -3.83 -18.42
N LEU A 33 -9.21 -2.77 -18.10
CA LEU A 33 -9.44 -1.94 -16.91
C LEU A 33 -10.85 -1.35 -16.87
N SER A 34 -11.34 -0.85 -18.00
CA SER A 34 -12.69 -0.30 -18.09
C SER A 34 -13.76 -1.37 -17.86
N THR A 35 -13.63 -2.55 -18.47
CA THR A 35 -14.60 -3.64 -18.28
C THR A 35 -14.58 -4.21 -16.85
N SER A 36 -13.48 -4.04 -16.12
CA SER A 36 -13.36 -4.42 -14.71
C SER A 36 -13.79 -3.32 -13.73
N GLY A 37 -14.28 -2.17 -14.21
CA GLY A 37 -14.81 -1.10 -13.36
C GLY A 37 -13.79 -0.06 -12.88
N TYR A 38 -12.56 -0.07 -13.39
CA TYR A 38 -11.51 0.89 -13.00
C TYR A 38 -11.52 2.17 -13.85
N GLY A 39 -12.69 2.68 -14.24
CA GLY A 39 -12.84 3.88 -15.08
C GLY A 39 -12.86 3.60 -16.57
N ALA A 40 -13.64 4.39 -17.32
CA ALA A 40 -13.92 4.21 -18.74
C ALA A 40 -12.78 4.69 -19.64
N ILE A 41 -12.01 5.68 -19.19
CA ILE A 41 -10.92 6.29 -19.95
C ILE A 41 -9.59 6.24 -19.17
N PRO A 42 -8.43 6.33 -19.86
CA PRO A 42 -7.12 6.29 -19.20
C PRO A 42 -6.93 7.31 -18.07
N ALA A 43 -7.50 8.51 -18.19
CA ALA A 43 -7.41 9.54 -17.16
C ALA A 43 -8.15 9.15 -15.87
N GLU A 44 -9.29 8.47 -15.97
CA GLU A 44 -10.03 7.94 -14.82
C GLU A 44 -9.31 6.74 -14.20
N GLN A 45 -8.64 5.92 -15.00
CA GLN A 45 -7.87 4.76 -14.51
C GLN A 45 -6.68 5.20 -13.63
N GLU A 46 -6.10 6.37 -13.90
CA GLU A 46 -4.92 6.88 -13.20
C GLU A 46 -5.15 7.30 -11.74
N VAL A 47 -6.41 7.26 -11.27
CA VAL A 47 -6.78 7.56 -9.87
C VAL A 47 -6.75 6.33 -8.98
N TYR A 48 -6.68 5.12 -9.55
CA TYR A 48 -6.72 3.87 -8.79
C TYR A 48 -5.32 3.40 -8.38
N PHE A 49 -5.18 3.06 -7.11
CA PHE A 49 -3.95 2.55 -6.50
C PHE A 49 -4.23 1.18 -5.89
N LEU A 50 -3.66 0.12 -6.47
CA LEU A 50 -3.72 -1.20 -5.85
C LEU A 50 -2.60 -1.30 -4.84
N MET A 51 -2.94 -1.45 -3.56
CA MET A 51 -1.97 -1.70 -2.50
C MET A 51 -2.08 -3.15 -2.02
N CYS A 52 -0.93 -3.80 -1.90
CA CYS A 52 -0.80 -5.18 -1.43
C CYS A 52 0.29 -5.23 -0.34
N ALA A 53 -0.04 -5.75 0.84
CA ALA A 53 0.96 -6.03 1.86
C ALA A 53 1.79 -7.25 1.43
N LEU A 54 3.12 -7.12 1.48
CA LEU A 54 4.05 -8.19 1.14
C LEU A 54 4.38 -8.97 2.41
N ASP A 55 3.50 -9.86 2.86
CA ASP A 55 3.83 -10.75 3.97
C ASP A 55 4.77 -11.87 3.49
N PRO A 56 6.00 -12.01 4.02
CA PRO A 56 6.90 -13.12 3.68
C PRO A 56 6.47 -14.48 4.27
N GLY A 57 5.29 -14.59 4.89
CA GLY A 57 4.74 -15.85 5.38
C GLY A 57 4.80 -16.01 6.90
N SER A 58 4.84 -14.90 7.66
CA SER A 58 4.81 -14.96 9.13
C SER A 58 3.38 -15.10 9.68
N SER A 59 2.37 -14.70 8.91
CA SER A 59 0.96 -14.92 9.24
C SER A 59 0.54 -16.39 9.24
N ALA A 60 1.35 -17.33 8.74
CA ALA A 60 1.03 -18.77 8.83
C ALA A 60 1.33 -19.38 10.22
N ASN A 61 2.25 -18.79 11.00
CA ASN A 61 2.74 -19.38 12.25
C ASN A 61 2.15 -18.75 13.53
N TYR A 62 1.42 -17.64 13.42
CA TYR A 62 0.65 -17.06 14.54
C TYR A 62 -0.83 -17.45 14.53
N LEU A 63 -1.19 -18.47 13.74
CA LEU A 63 -2.55 -19.02 13.66
C LEU A 63 -2.70 -20.23 14.56
N MET A 64 -2.44 -20.01 15.84
CA MET A 64 -3.27 -20.68 16.84
C MET A 64 -4.52 -19.79 16.92
N ASP A 65 -5.65 -20.30 16.40
CA ASP A 65 -7.00 -19.67 16.44
C ASP A 65 -7.45 -18.78 15.25
N GLY A 66 -7.25 -19.23 14.01
CA GLY A 66 -8.27 -19.06 12.96
C GLY A 66 -8.55 -17.67 12.36
N MET A 67 -7.66 -16.67 12.49
CA MET A 67 -7.84 -15.33 11.88
C MET A 67 -6.70 -14.95 10.92
N ALA A 68 -6.42 -15.84 9.97
CA ALA A 68 -5.32 -15.76 9.00
C ALA A 68 -5.58 -14.93 7.75
N GLU A 69 -6.82 -14.50 7.54
CA GLU A 69 -7.25 -14.10 6.19
C GLU A 69 -6.90 -12.63 5.87
N ASP A 70 -6.55 -11.82 6.87
CA ASP A 70 -6.55 -10.36 6.72
C ASP A 70 -5.20 -9.75 6.24
N CYS A 71 -4.10 -10.51 6.21
CA CYS A 71 -2.80 -10.03 5.72
C CYS A 71 -2.51 -10.35 4.24
N LEU A 72 -3.42 -11.06 3.55
CA LEU A 72 -3.27 -11.44 2.14
C LEU A 72 -4.05 -10.53 1.16
N LEU A 73 -4.69 -9.46 1.67
CA LEU A 73 -5.64 -8.68 0.89
C LEU A 73 -4.95 -7.56 0.11
N MET A 74 -5.02 -7.65 -1.22
CA MET A 74 -4.78 -6.52 -2.13
C MET A 74 -6.06 -5.71 -2.23
N THR A 75 -5.97 -4.39 -2.05
CA THR A 75 -7.12 -3.48 -2.18
C THR A 75 -6.79 -2.26 -3.03
N TYR A 76 -7.79 -1.76 -3.75
CA TYR A 76 -7.74 -0.51 -4.51
C TYR A 76 -8.30 0.70 -3.76
N SER A 77 -8.89 0.50 -2.59
CA SER A 77 -9.59 1.54 -1.83
C SER A 77 -9.11 1.57 -0.38
N PRO A 78 -8.63 2.72 0.15
CA PRO A 78 -8.22 2.85 1.53
C PRO A 78 -9.30 2.46 2.54
N ASP A 79 -10.57 2.63 2.20
CA ASP A 79 -11.68 2.41 3.14
C ASP A 79 -12.09 0.93 3.26
N THR A 80 -11.52 0.05 2.43
CA THR A 80 -11.83 -1.38 2.40
C THR A 80 -10.83 -2.26 3.16
N TRP A 81 -9.85 -1.64 3.83
CA TRP A 81 -9.05 -2.34 4.85
C TRP A 81 -9.99 -2.71 6.02
N ASP A 82 -10.53 -3.94 6.00
CA ASP A 82 -11.60 -4.37 6.88
C ASP A 82 -11.12 -4.64 8.33
N LEU A 83 -12.02 -4.35 9.27
CA LEU A 83 -12.07 -4.65 10.71
C LEU A 83 -10.84 -4.37 11.62
N LYS A 84 -11.04 -3.35 12.48
CA LYS A 84 -10.48 -3.16 13.83
C LYS A 84 -8.98 -2.89 14.01
N SER A 85 -8.10 -3.18 13.04
CA SER A 85 -6.65 -3.09 13.30
C SER A 85 -5.80 -2.42 12.21
N ASN A 86 -6.32 -2.07 11.04
CA ASN A 86 -5.51 -1.56 9.93
C ASN A 86 -5.65 -0.05 9.63
N ASP A 87 -5.83 0.76 10.67
CA ASP A 87 -5.68 2.22 10.57
C ASP A 87 -4.33 2.62 9.95
N ILE A 88 -3.30 1.82 10.22
CA ILE A 88 -1.95 1.97 9.64
C ILE A 88 -2.02 1.87 8.12
N LEU A 89 -2.50 0.76 7.56
CA LEU A 89 -2.54 0.58 6.11
C LEU A 89 -3.53 1.55 5.44
N ARG A 90 -4.65 1.89 6.09
CA ARG A 90 -5.56 2.92 5.57
C ARG A 90 -4.90 4.30 5.51
N GLU A 91 -4.25 4.74 6.59
CA GLU A 91 -3.52 6.02 6.64
C GLU A 91 -2.40 6.05 5.60
N ALA A 92 -1.65 4.95 5.48
CA ALA A 92 -0.60 4.80 4.49
C ALA A 92 -1.15 4.89 3.06
N HIS A 93 -2.23 4.17 2.75
CA HIS A 93 -2.85 4.15 1.42
C HIS A 93 -3.25 5.58 1.00
N ARG A 94 -4.00 6.29 1.86
CA ARG A 94 -4.39 7.69 1.60
C ARG A 94 -3.19 8.60 1.43
N HIS A 95 -2.15 8.43 2.24
CA HIS A 95 -0.94 9.24 2.12
C HIS A 95 -0.24 9.02 0.77
N ILE A 96 -0.12 7.76 0.35
CA ILE A 96 0.52 7.36 -0.90
C ILE A 96 -0.25 7.90 -2.10
N GLU A 97 -1.58 7.78 -2.11
CA GLU A 97 -2.45 8.35 -3.16
C GLU A 97 -2.22 9.86 -3.31
N ASN A 98 -2.25 10.60 -2.21
CA ASN A 98 -2.12 12.06 -2.20
C ASN A 98 -0.71 12.57 -2.50
N ASN A 99 0.32 11.73 -2.35
CA ASN A 99 1.72 12.13 -2.48
C ASN A 99 2.51 11.32 -3.52
N TRP A 100 1.84 10.55 -4.38
CA TRP A 100 2.50 9.60 -5.29
C TRP A 100 3.64 10.20 -6.09
N GLY A 101 3.51 11.43 -6.60
CA GLY A 101 4.54 12.10 -7.39
C GLY A 101 5.80 12.48 -6.61
N LYS A 102 5.71 12.59 -5.28
CA LYS A 102 6.81 12.99 -4.38
C LYS A 102 7.52 11.80 -3.74
N LEU A 103 6.86 10.65 -3.67
CA LEU A 103 7.38 9.46 -3.01
C LEU A 103 8.27 8.64 -3.97
N ALA A 104 9.37 8.10 -3.48
CA ALA A 104 10.22 7.15 -4.18
C ALA A 104 9.94 5.71 -3.71
N SER A 105 10.24 4.72 -4.55
CA SER A 105 10.23 3.33 -4.10
C SER A 105 11.30 3.14 -3.02
N GLY A 106 10.96 2.45 -1.95
CA GLY A 106 11.77 2.29 -0.76
C GLY A 106 11.54 3.39 0.28
N ASP A 107 10.68 4.39 0.06
CA ASP A 107 10.37 5.38 1.09
C ASP A 107 9.68 4.74 2.30
N VAL A 108 9.93 5.33 3.48
CA VAL A 108 9.24 5.00 4.73
C VAL A 108 7.98 5.84 4.87
N ILE A 109 6.85 5.16 5.04
CA ILE A 109 5.53 5.73 5.29
C ILE A 109 5.23 5.56 6.78
N ASP A 110 5.61 6.55 7.58
CA ASP A 110 5.40 6.57 9.03
C ASP A 110 4.00 7.11 9.35
N THR A 111 3.06 6.21 9.63
CA THR A 111 1.65 6.57 9.80
C THR A 111 1.41 7.34 11.10
N GLU A 112 2.24 7.13 12.12
CA GLU A 112 2.14 7.90 13.37
C GLU A 112 2.54 9.36 13.16
N PHE A 113 3.61 9.60 12.39
CA PHE A 113 4.03 10.95 12.04
C PHE A 113 3.00 11.62 11.11
N ILE A 114 2.48 10.90 10.12
CA ILE A 114 1.44 11.39 9.20
C ILE A 114 0.16 11.77 9.97
N ALA A 115 -0.22 10.98 10.97
CA ALA A 115 -1.37 11.23 11.84
C ALA A 115 -1.10 12.27 12.94
N GLY A 116 0.12 12.81 13.06
CA GLY A 116 0.51 13.78 14.09
C GLY A 116 0.64 13.20 15.50
N ARG A 117 0.70 11.87 15.63
CA ARG A 117 0.89 11.17 16.92
C ARG A 117 2.34 11.26 17.41
N THR A 118 3.30 11.42 16.49
CA THR A 118 4.72 11.62 16.80
C THR A 118 5.27 12.89 16.15
N GLN A 119 6.28 13.50 16.77
CA GLN A 119 6.96 14.70 16.26
C GLN A 119 8.19 14.37 15.40
N GLN A 120 8.67 13.13 15.47
CA GLN A 120 9.84 12.66 14.76
C GLN A 120 9.42 11.56 13.79
N LYS A 121 9.75 11.75 12.51
CA LYS A 121 9.50 10.76 11.47
C LYS A 121 10.47 9.59 11.64
N LYS A 122 9.94 8.37 11.65
CA LYS A 122 10.73 7.14 11.60
C LYS A 122 11.58 7.10 10.32
N VAL A 123 12.80 6.61 10.49
CA VAL A 123 13.71 6.28 9.41
C VAL A 123 13.72 4.76 9.21
N THR A 124 14.28 4.31 8.08
CA THR A 124 14.38 2.88 7.79
C THR A 124 15.45 2.23 8.67
N ASP A 125 15.21 0.98 9.08
CA ASP A 125 16.20 0.16 9.78
C ASP A 125 17.13 -0.59 8.80
N ARG A 126 16.96 -0.38 7.48
CA ARG A 126 17.79 -1.03 6.46
C ARG A 126 19.27 -0.69 6.71
N PRO A 127 20.14 -1.70 6.84
CA PRO A 127 21.57 -1.47 6.89
C PRO A 127 22.04 -0.81 5.58
N TRP A 128 22.87 0.22 5.67
CA TRP A 128 23.35 1.07 4.56
C TRP A 128 24.07 0.31 3.43
N ASN A 129 24.38 -0.98 3.65
CA ASN A 129 25.20 -1.87 2.83
C ASN A 129 24.39 -2.83 1.94
N TRP A 130 23.12 -2.52 1.63
CA TRP A 130 22.24 -3.29 0.73
C TRP A 130 21.97 -2.57 -0.61
N LEU A 131 22.77 -1.55 -0.94
CA LEU A 131 22.80 -0.82 -2.22
C LEU A 131 24.17 -1.01 -2.89
#